data_AF-A0A7S1QJE7-F1
#
_entry.id   AF-A0A7S1QJE7-F1
#
_cell.length_a   1.000
_cell.length_b   1.000
_cell.length_c   1.000
_cell.angle_alpha   90.00
_cell.angle_beta   90.00
_cell.angle_gamma   90.00
#
_symmetry.space_group_name_H-M   'P 1'
#
loop_
_entity.id
_entity.type
_entity.pdbx_description
1 polymer ?
#
loop_
_entity_poly.entity_id
_entity_poly.type
_entity_poly.pdbx_seq_one_letter_code
_entity_poly.pdbx_strand_id
1 'polypeptide(L)'
;MLPLKAGVAIIALEAEAKHGLRVPIVPVGLNYFRGHRFGGRAVVEFGAPINIPESIITLNETDKRKAAEELLSMIAKGMRSVIVPVPDYHTLQQVYMVRQ
;
A
#
# COMPACT_ATOMS: atom_id res chain seq x y z
N MET A 1 -0.57 10.16 7.78
CA MET A 1 -0.27 9.71 6.40
C MET A 1 -0.88 10.71 5.44
N LEU A 2 -0.15 11.14 4.42
CA LEU A 2 -0.74 11.95 3.35
C LEU A 2 -1.81 11.13 2.61
N PRO A 3 -2.86 11.76 2.05
CA PRO A 3 -3.84 11.06 1.23
C PRO A 3 -3.15 10.42 0.03
N LEU A 4 -3.53 9.17 -0.27
CA LEU A 4 -3.02 8.46 -1.45
C LEU A 4 -3.52 9.13 -2.73
N LYS A 5 -2.73 9.06 -3.79
CA LYS A 5 -3.14 9.56 -5.10
C LYS A 5 -4.08 8.56 -5.78
N ALA A 6 -5.16 9.08 -6.35
CA ALA A 6 -6.17 8.31 -7.09
C ALA A 6 -5.60 7.49 -8.27
N GLY A 7 -4.49 7.96 -8.87
CA GLY A 7 -3.89 7.32 -10.05
C GLY A 7 -3.54 5.84 -9.84
N VAL A 8 -3.14 5.43 -8.62
CA VAL A 8 -2.80 4.04 -8.33
C VAL A 8 -4.02 3.12 -8.51
N ALA A 9 -5.19 3.52 -8.01
CA ALA A 9 -6.41 2.76 -8.16
C ALA A 9 -6.89 2.73 -9.61
N ILE A 10 -6.81 3.87 -10.31
CA ILE A 10 -7.23 3.96 -11.72
C ILE A 10 -6.41 3.02 -12.61
N ILE A 11 -5.07 3.00 -12.43
CA ILE A 11 -4.19 2.13 -13.23
C ILE A 11 -4.56 0.66 -13.03
N ALA A 12 -4.77 0.23 -11.78
CA ALA A 12 -5.06 -1.16 -11.48
C ALA A 12 -6.45 -1.58 -12.00
N LEU A 13 -7.46 -0.74 -11.80
CA LEU A 13 -8.83 -1.01 -12.29
C LEU A 13 -8.91 -1.02 -13.82
N GLU A 14 -8.21 -0.10 -14.49
CA GLU A 14 -8.19 -0.09 -15.97
C GLU A 14 -7.40 -1.26 -16.56
N ALA A 15 -6.32 -1.70 -15.91
CA ALA A 15 -5.57 -2.87 -16.33
C ALA A 15 -6.43 -4.15 -16.26
N GLU A 16 -7.19 -4.33 -15.17
CA GLU A 16 -8.11 -5.44 -15.03
C GLU A 16 -9.29 -5.35 -16.01
N ALA A 17 -9.91 -4.17 -16.15
CA ALA A 17 -11.08 -4.01 -17.01
C ALA A 17 -10.75 -4.11 -18.51
N LYS A 18 -9.63 -3.55 -18.98
CA LYS A 18 -9.27 -3.54 -20.41
C LYS A 18 -8.54 -4.80 -20.85
N HIS A 19 -7.76 -5.41 -19.98
CA HIS A 19 -6.84 -6.50 -20.35
C HIS A 19 -7.11 -7.81 -19.60
N GLY A 20 -8.06 -7.86 -18.66
CA GLY A 20 -8.34 -9.05 -17.86
C GLY A 20 -7.15 -9.49 -16.99
N LEU A 21 -6.17 -8.61 -16.78
CA LEU A 21 -4.95 -8.91 -16.05
C LEU A 21 -5.18 -8.70 -14.56
N ARG A 22 -5.10 -9.74 -13.73
CA ARG A 22 -5.14 -9.58 -12.27
C ARG A 22 -3.92 -8.80 -11.78
N VAL A 23 -4.14 -7.67 -11.12
CA VAL A 23 -3.07 -6.79 -10.63
C VAL A 23 -2.99 -6.85 -9.10
N PRO A 24 -2.12 -7.69 -8.52
CA PRO A 24 -1.93 -7.70 -7.08
C PRO A 24 -1.20 -6.43 -6.62
N ILE A 25 -1.75 -5.74 -5.62
CA ILE A 25 -1.15 -4.53 -5.04
C ILE A 25 -0.45 -4.89 -3.74
N VAL A 26 0.87 -4.74 -3.69
CA VAL A 26 1.65 -4.99 -2.46
C VAL A 26 1.90 -3.67 -1.73
N PRO A 27 1.39 -3.48 -0.50
CA PRO A 27 1.71 -2.32 0.30
C PRO A 27 3.14 -2.41 0.82
N VAL A 28 3.91 -1.32 0.66
CA VAL A 28 5.32 -1.24 1.07
C VAL A 28 5.53 -0.05 2.00
N GLY A 29 6.05 -0.33 3.19
CA GLY A 29 6.48 0.66 4.18
C GLY A 29 7.98 0.94 4.06
N LEU A 30 8.36 2.21 4.17
CA LEU A 30 9.76 2.64 4.14
C LEU A 30 10.07 3.46 5.39
N ASN A 31 11.00 2.94 6.20
CA ASN A 31 11.48 3.60 7.41
C ASN A 31 12.94 4.01 7.22
N TYR A 32 13.20 5.31 7.05
CA TYR A 32 14.55 5.86 6.86
C TYR A 32 15.15 6.35 8.17
N PHE A 33 16.33 5.81 8.54
CA PHE A 33 17.13 6.28 9.66
C PHE A 33 18.26 7.16 9.13
N ARG A 34 18.22 8.45 9.48
CA ARG A 34 19.15 9.49 9.00
C ARG A 34 19.08 9.70 7.48
N GLY A 35 17.88 9.91 6.94
CA GLY A 35 17.63 10.09 5.50
C GLY A 35 18.31 11.30 4.85
N HIS A 36 18.88 12.22 5.63
CA HIS A 36 19.65 13.36 5.12
C HIS A 36 21.15 13.06 4.91
N ARG A 37 21.61 11.82 5.18
CA ARG A 37 23.03 11.43 5.09
C ARG A 37 23.20 10.24 4.18
N PHE A 38 24.18 10.32 3.28
CA PHE A 38 24.59 9.19 2.46
C PHE A 38 25.07 8.04 3.35
N GLY A 39 24.72 6.79 3.00
CA GLY A 39 24.97 5.62 3.85
C GLY A 39 24.03 5.47 5.05
N GLY A 40 22.91 6.20 5.08
CA GLY A 40 21.83 5.98 6.04
C GLY A 40 21.23 4.58 5.93
N ARG A 41 20.65 4.08 7.02
CA ARG A 41 19.97 2.77 7.03
C ARG A 41 18.49 2.99 6.71
N ALA A 42 17.91 2.11 5.92
CA ALA A 42 16.48 2.08 5.70
C ALA A 42 15.97 0.66 5.93
N VAL A 43 14.75 0.54 6.46
CA VAL A 43 14.04 -0.73 6.53
C VAL A 43 12.84 -0.67 5.60
N VAL A 44 12.68 -1.75 4.85
CA VAL A 44 11.58 -1.96 3.91
C VAL A 44 10.67 -3.04 4.48
N GLU A 45 9.40 -2.71 4.63
CA GLU A 45 8.38 -3.63 5.11
C GLU A 45 7.42 -3.96 3.96
N PHE A 46 7.20 -5.24 3.71
CA PHE A 46 6.27 -5.73 2.71
C PHE A 46 5.03 -6.27 3.42
N GLY A 47 3.86 -5.77 3.07
CA GLY A 47 2.60 -6.35 3.53
C GLY A 47 2.10 -7.46 2.61
N ALA A 48 0.98 -8.06 3.01
CA ALA A 48 0.31 -9.05 2.19
C ALA A 48 -0.22 -8.42 0.88
N PRO A 49 -0.19 -9.16 -0.25
CA PRO A 49 -0.76 -8.69 -1.51
C PRO A 49 -2.26 -8.47 -1.35
N ILE A 50 -2.73 -7.33 -1.83
CA ILE A 50 -4.14 -6.95 -1.90
C ILE A 50 -4.61 -7.26 -3.31
N ASN A 51 -5.51 -8.24 -3.42
CA ASN A 51 -6.20 -8.55 -4.67
C ASN A 51 -7.45 -7.70 -4.79
N ILE A 52 -7.72 -7.20 -5.99
CA ILE A 52 -8.93 -6.43 -6.27
C ILE A 52 -10.11 -7.43 -6.34
N PRO A 53 -11.16 -7.26 -5.51
CA PRO A 53 -12.33 -8.11 -5.58
C PRO A 53 -13.15 -7.78 -6.85
N GLU A 54 -13.75 -8.81 -7.45
CA GLU A 54 -14.58 -8.65 -8.65
C GLU A 54 -15.72 -7.64 -8.47
N SER A 55 -16.25 -7.50 -7.25
CA SER A 55 -17.28 -6.49 -6.94
C SER A 55 -16.84 -5.06 -7.24
N ILE A 56 -15.58 -4.71 -7.01
CA ILE A 56 -15.03 -3.38 -7.29
C ILE A 56 -14.78 -3.22 -8.79
N ILE A 57 -14.40 -4.30 -9.49
CA ILE A 57 -14.23 -4.30 -10.94
C ILE A 57 -15.57 -4.04 -11.64
N THR A 58 -16.63 -4.74 -11.25
CA THR A 58 -17.99 -4.50 -11.77
C THR A 58 -18.48 -3.08 -11.41
N LEU A 59 -18.17 -2.60 -10.20
CA LEU A 59 -18.50 -1.23 -9.82
C LEU A 59 -17.82 -0.21 -10.74
N ASN A 60 -16.59 -0.46 -11.18
CA ASN A 60 -15.85 0.42 -12.09
C ASN A 60 -16.53 0.60 -13.47
N GLU A 61 -17.34 -0.38 -13.91
CA GLU A 61 -18.13 -0.25 -15.15
C GLU A 61 -19.28 0.74 -15.02
N THR A 62 -19.86 0.85 -13.82
CA THR A 62 -21.00 1.74 -13.52
C THR A 62 -20.58 3.10 -12.97
N ASP A 63 -19.64 3.13 -12.04
CA ASP A 63 -19.12 4.33 -11.37
C ASP A 63 -17.62 4.19 -11.09
N LYS A 64 -16.82 4.70 -12.04
CA LYS A 64 -15.36 4.73 -11.95
C LYS A 64 -14.84 5.45 -10.72
N ARG A 65 -15.52 6.53 -10.30
CA ARG A 65 -15.06 7.35 -9.19
C ARG A 65 -15.23 6.59 -7.88
N LYS A 66 -16.40 6.00 -7.68
CA LYS A 66 -16.71 5.23 -6.47
C LYS A 66 -15.84 3.98 -6.35
N ALA A 67 -15.61 3.26 -7.46
CA ALA A 67 -14.70 2.12 -7.48
C ALA A 67 -13.26 2.52 -7.11
N ALA A 68 -12.77 3.64 -7.65
CA ALA A 68 -11.45 4.15 -7.31
C ALA A 68 -11.34 4.57 -5.82
N GLU A 69 -12.35 5.24 -5.27
CA GLU A 69 -12.40 5.62 -3.84
C GLU A 69 -12.39 4.38 -2.92
N GLU A 70 -13.16 3.34 -3.26
CA GLU A 70 -13.23 2.10 -2.49
C GLU A 70 -11.91 1.33 -2.52
N LEU A 71 -11.31 1.17 -3.70
CA LEU A 71 -9.98 0.57 -3.84
C LEU A 71 -8.91 1.37 -3.10
N LEU A 72 -8.96 2.71 -3.17
CA LEU A 72 -8.03 3.57 -2.42
C LEU A 72 -8.13 3.35 -0.92
N SER A 73 -9.36 3.21 -0.40
CA SER A 73 -9.62 2.96 1.02
C SER A 73 -9.02 1.62 1.45
N MET A 74 -9.16 0.58 0.62
CA MET A 74 -8.58 -0.73 0.85
C MET A 74 -7.05 -0.68 0.88
N ILE A 75 -6.42 -0.03 -0.10
CA ILE A 75 -4.96 0.16 -0.15
C ILE A 75 -4.49 0.97 1.06
N ALA A 76 -5.20 2.04 1.42
CA ALA A 76 -4.87 2.87 2.58
C ALA A 76 -4.92 2.07 3.89
N LYS A 77 -5.89 1.17 4.03
CA LYS A 77 -5.98 0.25 5.18
C LYS A 77 -4.79 -0.72 5.21
N GLY A 78 -4.42 -1.31 4.07
CA GLY A 78 -3.25 -2.17 3.97
C GLY A 78 -1.95 -1.45 4.32
N MET A 79 -1.76 -0.24 3.78
CA MET A 79 -0.62 0.63 4.09
C MET A 79 -0.48 0.92 5.58
N ARG A 80 -1.59 1.22 6.28
CA ARG A 80 -1.57 1.46 7.74
C ARG A 80 -1.08 0.25 8.54
N SER A 81 -1.31 -0.97 8.05
CA SER A 81 -0.84 -2.19 8.72
C SER A 81 0.67 -2.43 8.56
N VAL A 82 1.27 -1.84 7.52
CA VAL A 82 2.70 -2.02 7.19
C VAL A 82 3.53 -0.88 7.78
N ILE A 83 2.94 0.30 8.00
CA ILE A 83 3.66 1.43 8.57
C ILE A 83 3.81 1.24 10.08
N VAL A 84 5.03 0.92 10.53
CA VAL A 84 5.43 0.96 11.93
C VAL A 84 6.16 2.28 12.21
N PRO A 85 5.52 3.27 12.85
CA PRO A 85 6.18 4.54 13.17
C PRO A 85 7.10 4.34 14.37
N VAL A 86 8.41 4.36 14.13
CA VAL A 86 9.44 4.29 15.19
C VAL A 86 10.50 5.37 15.01
N PRO A 87 10.97 6.00 16.10
CA PRO A 87 11.92 7.10 16.02
C PRO A 87 13.35 6.63 15.72
N ASP A 88 13.70 5.39 16.08
CA ASP A 88 15.05 4.87 15.97
C ASP A 88 15.07 3.37 15.64
N TYR A 89 16.23 2.93 15.14
CA TYR A 89 16.42 1.56 14.66
C TYR A 89 16.39 0.52 15.77
N HIS A 90 16.83 0.87 16.99
CA HIS A 90 16.83 -0.07 18.10
C HIS A 90 15.40 -0.38 18.52
N THR A 91 14.55 0.64 18.61
CA THR A 91 13.11 0.50 18.85
C THR A 91 12.44 -0.33 17.76
N LEU A 92 12.79 -0.12 16.48
CA LEU A 92 12.30 -0.96 15.38
C LEU A 92 12.64 -2.44 15.60
N GLN A 93 13.89 -2.75 15.95
CA GLN A 93 14.32 -4.14 16.21
C GLN A 93 13.54 -4.77 17.35
N GLN A 94 13.30 -4.02 18.44
CA GLN A 94 12.51 -4.51 19.58
C GLN A 94 11.06 -4.83 19.17
N VAL A 95 10.44 -3.99 18.35
CA VAL A 95 9.08 -4.26 17.83
C VAL A 95 9.04 -5.56 17.01
N TYR A 96 10.06 -5.83 16.19
CA TYR A 96 10.12 -7.10 15.45
C TYR A 96 10.33 -8.31 16.35
N MET A 97 11.13 -8.18 17.41
CA MET A 97 11.37 -9.27 18.35
C MET A 97 10.11 -9.70 19.10
N VAL A 98 9.20 -8.76 19.39
CA VAL A 98 7.93 -9.04 20.07
C VAL A 98 6.85 -9.54 19.10
N ARG A 99 6.98 -9.25 17.81
CA ARG A 99 5.99 -9.60 16.77
C ARG A 99 6.19 -11.01 16.19
N GLN A 100 7.32 -11.67 16.48
CA GLN A 100 7.60 -13.08 16.18
C GLN A 100 6.95 -13.99 17.21
#